data_AF-A0A3P7D8F4-F1
#
_entry.id   AF-A0A3P7D8F4-F1
#
_cell.length_a   1.000
_cell.length_b   1.000
_cell.length_c   1.000
_cell.angle_alpha   90.00
_cell.angle_beta   90.00
_cell.angle_gamma   90.00
#
_symmetry.space_group_name_H-M   'P 1'
#
loop_
_entity.id
_entity.type
_entity.pdbx_description
1 polymer ?
#
loop_
_entity_poly.entity_id
_entity_poly.type
_entity_poly.pdbx_seq_one_letter_code
_entity_poly.pdbx_strand_id
1 'polypeptide(L)'
;MEDLHTPDNNTNVEPRWCQLRNVIQFTALEVLGRARRQHQDWFDDNDADISNLLSEKNPLHKAYIVLHNNVTKAVFIRCRRLVQQRLREM
;
A
#
# COMPACT_ATOMS: atom_id res chain seq x y z
N MET A 1 -31.11 44.80 -37.14
CA MET A 1 -31.13 44.22 -35.80
C MET A 1 -30.26 42.98 -35.89
N GLU A 2 -28.99 43.17 -35.54
CA GLU A 2 -27.94 42.15 -35.61
C GLU A 2 -28.16 41.16 -34.45
N ASP A 3 -28.26 39.87 -34.75
CA ASP A 3 -28.24 38.83 -33.73
C ASP A 3 -26.95 38.03 -33.91
N LEU A 4 -25.94 38.43 -33.12
CA LEU A 4 -24.63 37.81 -33.08
C LEU A 4 -24.79 36.42 -32.46
N HIS A 5 -24.80 35.39 -33.31
CA HIS A 5 -24.67 34.01 -32.85
C HIS A 5 -23.26 33.84 -32.27
N THR A 6 -23.16 33.97 -30.95
CA THR A 6 -21.97 33.55 -30.22
C THR A 6 -21.88 32.03 -30.32
N PRO A 7 -20.79 31.47 -30.87
CA PRO A 7 -20.60 30.03 -30.81
C PRO A 7 -20.37 29.70 -29.35
N ASP A 8 -21.22 28.83 -28.82
CA ASP A 8 -21.16 28.33 -27.46
C ASP A 8 -19.89 27.49 -27.26
N ASN A 9 -18.76 28.19 -27.09
CA ASN A 9 -17.40 27.66 -26.97
C ASN A 9 -17.18 26.84 -25.69
N ASN A 10 -18.22 26.62 -24.87
CA ASN A 10 -18.13 25.94 -23.58
C ASN A 10 -18.64 24.47 -23.62
N THR A 11 -19.15 23.99 -24.76
CA THR A 11 -19.92 22.74 -24.84
C THR A 11 -19.09 21.45 -24.90
N ASN A 12 -17.76 21.52 -24.87
CA ASN A 12 -16.96 20.30 -25.01
C ASN A 12 -15.67 20.31 -24.17
N VAL A 13 -15.84 20.36 -22.86
CA VAL A 13 -14.74 20.21 -21.90
C VAL A 13 -14.26 18.76 -21.79
N GLU A 14 -15.13 17.79 -22.07
CA GLU A 14 -14.84 16.36 -21.89
C GLU A 14 -13.70 15.83 -22.77
N PRO A 15 -13.59 16.17 -24.08
CA PRO A 15 -12.47 15.77 -24.92
C PRO A 15 -11.18 16.46 -24.52
N ARG A 16 -11.24 17.73 -24.11
CA ARG A 16 -10.06 18.48 -23.63
C ARG A 16 -9.54 17.88 -22.33
N TRP A 17 -10.45 17.49 -21.42
CA TRP A 17 -10.11 16.80 -20.18
C TRP A 17 -9.51 15.41 -20.44
N CYS A 18 -10.11 14.64 -21.35
CA CYS A 18 -9.58 13.35 -21.78
C CYS A 18 -8.18 13.48 -22.40
N GLN A 19 -7.97 14.49 -23.24
CA GLN A 19 -6.67 14.74 -23.87
C GLN A 19 -5.61 15.12 -22.84
N LEU A 20 -5.94 16.01 -21.89
CA LEU A 20 -5.04 16.38 -20.79
C LEU A 20 -4.66 15.15 -19.95
N ARG A 21 -5.64 14.32 -19.58
CA ARG A 21 -5.41 13.08 -18.83
C ARG A 21 -4.48 12.13 -19.57
N ASN A 22 -4.70 11.94 -20.87
CA ASN A 22 -3.87 11.05 -21.69
C ASN A 22 -2.43 11.55 -21.79
N VAL A 23 -2.22 12.87 -21.99
CA VAL A 23 -0.88 13.47 -22.02
C VAL A 23 -0.17 13.27 -20.69
N ILE A 24 -0.82 13.57 -19.56
CA ILE A 24 -0.24 13.36 -18.22
C ILE A 24 0.15 11.90 -18.00
N GLN A 25 -0.74 10.95 -18.35
CA GLN A 25 -0.47 9.52 -18.20
C GLN A 25 0.68 9.05 -19.09
N PHE A 26 0.74 9.50 -20.34
CA PHE A 26 1.78 9.10 -21.28
C PHE A 26 3.14 9.69 -20.90
N THR A 27 3.19 10.97 -20.55
CA THR A 27 4.42 11.63 -20.07
C THR A 27 4.89 11.00 -18.77
N ALA A 28 3.99 10.70 -17.82
CA ALA A 28 4.37 10.00 -16.59
C ALA A 28 4.93 8.60 -16.90
N LEU A 29 4.34 7.88 -17.85
CA LEU A 29 4.82 6.56 -18.27
C LEU A 29 6.18 6.62 -18.97
N GLU A 30 6.40 7.62 -19.83
CA GLU A 30 7.65 7.82 -20.57
C GLU A 30 8.79 8.27 -19.65
N VAL A 31 8.52 9.22 -18.76
CA VAL A 31 9.53 9.83 -17.90
C VAL A 31 9.82 8.98 -16.66
N LEU A 32 8.78 8.44 -16.02
CA LEU A 32 8.90 7.70 -14.75
C LEU A 32 8.86 6.18 -14.94
N GLY A 33 8.43 5.70 -16.10
CA GLY A 33 8.18 4.27 -16.33
C GLY A 33 6.93 3.75 -15.60
N ARG A 34 6.64 2.46 -15.77
CA ARG A 34 5.68 1.78 -14.88
C ARG A 34 6.37 1.48 -13.56
N ALA A 35 5.71 1.81 -12.45
CA ALA A 35 6.11 1.32 -11.15
C ALA A 35 6.05 -0.22 -11.15
N ARG A 36 7.21 -0.86 -11.25
CA ARG A 36 7.34 -2.31 -11.00
C ARG A 36 7.25 -2.52 -9.50
N ARG A 37 6.16 -3.14 -9.04
CA ARG A 37 6.10 -3.67 -7.68
C ARG A 37 7.03 -4.88 -7.67
N GLN A 38 8.14 -4.79 -6.94
CA GLN A 38 9.15 -5.86 -6.86
C GLN A 38 8.62 -7.13 -6.17
N HIS A 39 7.44 -7.03 -5.53
CA HIS A 39 6.84 -8.12 -4.78
C HIS A 39 5.32 -8.13 -4.99
N GLN A 40 4.86 -8.30 -6.23
CA GLN A 40 3.41 -8.42 -6.48
C GLN A 40 2.78 -9.53 -5.63
N ASP A 41 3.52 -10.63 -5.43
CA ASP A 41 3.08 -11.83 -4.72
C ASP A 41 3.76 -11.99 -3.36
N TRP A 42 4.41 -10.93 -2.83
CA TRP A 42 5.16 -10.98 -1.55
C TRP A 42 4.37 -11.66 -0.45
N PHE A 43 3.10 -11.30 -0.34
CA PHE A 43 2.26 -11.74 0.75
C PHE A 43 1.81 -13.18 0.53
N ASP A 44 1.47 -13.53 -0.70
CA ASP A 44 1.00 -14.88 -1.06
C ASP A 44 2.15 -15.89 -0.95
N ASP A 45 3.36 -15.52 -1.39
CA ASP A 45 4.56 -16.37 -1.29
C ASP A 45 5.01 -16.60 0.16
N ASN A 46 4.75 -15.64 1.05
CA ASN A 46 5.17 -15.69 2.46
C ASN A 46 4.02 -16.02 3.44
N ASP A 47 2.79 -16.29 2.98
CA ASP A 47 1.60 -16.42 3.84
C ASP A 47 1.77 -17.50 4.93
N ALA A 48 2.32 -18.65 4.55
CA ALA A 48 2.57 -19.75 5.49
C ALA A 48 3.59 -19.35 6.57
N ASP A 49 4.67 -18.67 6.18
CA ASP A 49 5.71 -18.24 7.10
C ASP A 49 5.23 -17.11 8.01
N ILE A 50 4.47 -16.15 7.49
CA ILE A 50 3.83 -15.09 8.27
C ILE A 50 2.84 -15.70 9.26
N SER A 51 2.03 -16.67 8.84
CA SER A 51 1.09 -17.39 9.69
C SER A 51 1.80 -18.11 10.84
N ASN A 52 2.94 -18.76 10.57
CA ASN A 52 3.79 -19.36 11.59
C ASN A 52 4.33 -18.32 12.59
N LEU A 53 4.87 -17.20 12.11
CA LEU A 53 5.36 -16.11 12.98
C LEU A 53 4.25 -15.54 13.88
N LEU A 54 3.04 -15.41 13.34
CA LEU A 54 1.88 -14.96 14.11
C LEU A 54 1.45 -15.98 15.16
N SER A 55 1.52 -17.28 14.84
CA SER A 55 1.20 -18.36 15.77
C SER A 55 2.09 -18.34 17.02
N GLU A 56 3.36 -17.96 16.87
CA GLU A 56 4.30 -17.82 18.00
C GLU A 56 4.08 -16.52 18.79
N LYS A 57 3.81 -15.40 18.10
CA LYS A 57 3.70 -14.08 18.73
C LYS A 57 2.38 -13.87 19.47
N ASN A 58 1.27 -14.38 18.93
CA ASN A 58 -0.07 -14.07 19.44
C ASN A 58 -0.34 -14.58 20.86
N PRO A 59 0.03 -15.82 21.24
CA PRO A 59 -0.11 -16.30 22.62
C PRO A 59 0.68 -15.44 23.61
N LEU A 60 1.90 -15.04 23.24
CA LEU A 60 2.75 -14.19 24.08
C LEU A 60 2.18 -12.78 24.23
N HIS A 61 1.57 -12.24 23.17
CA HIS A 61 0.88 -10.97 23.23
C HIS A 61 -0.33 -11.01 24.19
N LYS A 62 -1.14 -12.08 24.10
CA LYS A 62 -2.27 -12.30 25.02
C LYS A 62 -1.79 -12.41 26.46
N ALA A 63 -0.75 -13.21 26.71
CA ALA A 63 -0.15 -13.34 28.04
C ALA A 63 0.37 -11.98 28.55
N TYR A 64 1.02 -11.19 27.70
CA TYR A 64 1.50 -9.85 28.06
C TYR A 64 0.37 -8.90 28.46
N ILE A 65 -0.75 -8.92 27.74
CA ILE A 65 -1.94 -8.12 28.06
C ILE A 65 -2.55 -8.56 29.40
N VAL A 66 -2.68 -9.87 29.63
CA VAL A 66 -3.37 -10.42 30.81
C VAL A 66 -2.52 -10.30 32.07
N LEU A 67 -1.25 -10.70 32.01
CA LEU A 67 -0.40 -10.88 33.19
C LEU A 67 0.48 -9.66 33.50
N HIS A 68 0.76 -8.81 32.50
CA HIS A 68 1.59 -7.59 32.57
C HIS A 68 2.73 -7.64 33.62
N ASN A 69 3.49 -8.73 33.68
CA ASN A 69 4.65 -8.83 34.56
C ASN A 69 5.95 -8.72 33.76
N ASN A 70 7.05 -8.43 34.46
CA ASN A 70 8.35 -8.16 33.83
C ASN A 70 8.85 -9.33 32.98
N VAL A 71 8.58 -10.57 33.41
CA VAL A 71 8.97 -11.79 32.68
C VAL A 71 8.20 -11.89 31.36
N THR A 72 6.88 -11.78 31.40
CA THR A 72 6.03 -11.91 30.20
C THR A 72 6.28 -10.76 29.22
N LYS A 73 6.51 -9.55 29.74
CA LYS A 73 6.92 -8.39 28.94
C LYS A 73 8.25 -8.62 28.24
N ALA A 74 9.25 -9.16 28.93
CA ALA A 74 10.55 -9.47 28.33
C ALA A 74 10.44 -10.53 27.22
N VAL A 75 9.69 -11.61 27.47
CA VAL A 75 9.45 -12.68 26.49
C VAL A 75 8.73 -12.16 25.24
N PHE A 76 7.65 -11.38 25.43
CA PHE A 76 6.91 -10.77 24.31
C PHE A 76 7.79 -9.80 23.50
N ILE A 77 8.57 -8.94 24.16
CA ILE A 77 9.47 -8.00 23.47
C ILE A 77 10.52 -8.76 22.65
N ARG A 78 11.09 -9.85 23.17
CA ARG A 78 12.05 -10.68 22.45
C ARG A 78 11.43 -11.32 21.21
N CYS A 79 10.26 -11.97 21.36
CA CYS A 79 9.54 -12.56 20.24
C CYS A 79 9.19 -11.50 19.19
N ARG A 80 8.69 -10.32 19.61
CA ARG A 80 8.36 -9.22 18.70
C ARG A 80 9.57 -8.78 17.86
N ARG A 81 10.76 -8.67 18.47
CA ARG A 81 11.99 -8.31 17.75
C ARG A 81 12.36 -9.36 16.69
N LEU A 82 12.24 -10.65 17.04
CA LEU A 82 12.55 -11.75 16.12
C LEU A 82 11.58 -11.80 14.93
N VAL A 83 10.28 -11.64 15.20
CA VAL A 83 9.26 -11.55 14.13
C VAL A 83 9.51 -10.34 13.24
N GLN A 84 9.83 -9.17 13.82
CA GLN A 84 10.14 -7.97 13.03
C GLN A 84 11.40 -8.11 12.19
N GLN A 85 12.40 -8.85 12.67
CA GLN A 85 13.60 -9.14 11.89
C GLN A 85 13.26 -10.02 10.69
N ARG A 86 12.57 -11.15 10.91
CA ARG A 86 12.21 -12.08 9.83
C ARG A 86 11.33 -11.44 8.76
N LEU A 87 10.34 -10.64 9.17
CA LEU A 87 9.47 -9.92 8.23
C LEU A 87 10.21 -8.85 7.39
N ARG A 88 11.41 -8.43 7.77
CA ARG A 88 12.24 -7.50 6.98
C ARG A 88 13.16 -8.23 6.01
N GLU A 89 13.44 -9.49 6.27
CA GLU A 89 14.31 -10.35 5.47
C GLU A 89 13.50 -11.08 4.37
N MET A 90 12.19 -11.26 4.59
CA MET A 90 11.19 -11.66 3.58
C MET A 90 10.92 -10.52 2.61
#